data_AF-A0A3R7DIQ1-F1
#
_entry.id   AF-A0A3R7DIQ1-F1
#
_cell.length_a   1.000
_cell.length_b   1.000
_cell.length_c   1.000
_cell.angle_alpha   90.00
_cell.angle_beta   90.00
_cell.angle_gamma   90.00
#
_symmetry.space_group_name_H-M   'P 1'
#
loop_
_entity.id
_entity.type
_entity.pdbx_description
1 polymer ?
#
loop_
_entity_poly.entity_id
_entity_poly.type
_entity_poly.pdbx_seq_one_letter_code
_entity_poly.pdbx_strand_id
1 'polypeptide(L)' 'MLEKHLGRKIHVILNQSYGYEGILTAVTRNPPGIWLSEGKATVLRSTIAQPIPQVVSKIDKSEVFINLNSVHRIEILHD' A
#
# COMPACT_ATOMS: atom_id res chain seq x y z
N MET A 1 12.84 -1.09 10.86
CA MET A 1 11.84 -0.23 11.54
C MET A 1 10.41 -0.47 11.03
N LEU A 2 10.20 -0.85 9.76
CA LEU A 2 8.88 -1.18 9.23
C LEU A 2 8.29 -2.46 9.86
N GLU A 3 9.17 -3.36 10.29
CA GLU A 3 8.86 -4.62 10.99
C GLU A 3 8.02 -4.41 12.26
N LYS A 4 8.09 -3.22 12.89
CA LYS A 4 7.26 -2.89 14.07
C LYS A 4 5.76 -2.77 13.76
N HIS A 5 5.42 -2.69 12.47
CA HIS A 5 4.05 -2.57 11.98
C HIS A 5 3.51 -3.89 11.39
N LEU A 6 4.18 -5.01 11.60
CA LEU A 6 3.65 -6.32 11.21
C LEU A 6 2.25 -6.55 11.81
N GLY A 7 1.36 -7.14 11.03
CA GLY A 7 -0.05 -7.33 11.38
C GLY A 7 -0.92 -6.08 11.28
N ARG A 8 -0.35 -4.90 10.98
CA ARG A 8 -1.13 -3.68 10.76
C ARG A 8 -1.58 -3.58 9.32
N LYS A 9 -2.78 -3.05 9.12
CA LYS A 9 -3.28 -2.65 7.82
C LYS A 9 -2.53 -1.39 7.36
N ILE A 10 -2.02 -1.42 6.14
CA ILE A 10 -1.25 -0.33 5.55
C ILE A 10 -1.73 0.00 4.14
N HIS A 11 -1.48 1.23 3.71
CA HIS A 11 -1.67 1.68 2.33
C HIS A 11 -0.31 2.05 1.74
N VAL A 12 0.07 1.32 0.70
CA VAL A 12 1.34 1.46 -0.01
C VAL A 12 1.07 2.20 -1.32
N ILE A 13 1.57 3.42 -1.43
CA ILE A 13 1.35 4.29 -2.58
C ILE A 13 2.57 4.17 -3.50
N LEU A 14 2.33 3.73 -4.74
CA LEU A 14 3.38 3.58 -5.74
C LEU A 14 3.53 4.84 -6.58
N ASN A 15 2.42 5.52 -6.89
CA ASN A 15 2.43 6.85 -7.50
C ASN A 15 1.12 7.61 -7.24
N GLN A 16 0.88 8.71 -7.96
CA GLN A 16 -0.30 9.56 -7.81
C GLN A 16 -1.64 8.89 -8.17
N SER A 17 -1.61 7.75 -8.86
CA SER A 17 -2.80 7.13 -9.44
C SER A 17 -3.06 5.71 -8.95
N TYR A 18 -2.09 5.03 -8.34
CA TYR A 18 -2.30 3.68 -7.81
C TYR A 18 -1.42 3.32 -6.62
N GLY A 19 -1.89 2.33 -5.87
CA GLY A 19 -1.21 1.74 -4.72
C GLY A 19 -1.83 0.40 -4.32
N TYR A 20 -1.52 -0.07 -3.12
CA TYR A 20 -2.05 -1.30 -2.55
C TYR A 20 -2.41 -1.11 -1.09
N GLU A 21 -3.57 -1.61 -0.69
CA GLU A 21 -3.92 -1.79 0.72
C GLU A 21 -3.81 -3.27 1.11
N GLY A 22 -3.46 -3.55 2.36
CA GLY A 22 -3.46 -4.90 2.89
C GLY A 22 -2.84 -4.96 4.29
N ILE A 23 -2.73 -6.16 4.84
CA ILE A 23 -2.10 -6.40 6.14
C ILE A 23 -0.62 -6.69 5.90
N LEU A 24 0.27 -5.94 6.56
CA LEU A 24 1.72 -6.16 6.45
C LEU A 24 2.10 -7.49 7.12
N THR A 25 2.49 -8.50 6.34
CA THR A 25 2.82 -9.84 6.85
C THR A 25 4.31 -10.12 6.92
N ALA A 26 5.10 -9.51 6.05
CA ALA A 26 6.55 -9.66 6.09
C ALA A 26 7.27 -8.43 5.51
N VAL A 27 8.51 -8.21 5.97
CA VAL A 27 9.46 -7.26 5.40
C VAL A 27 10.71 -8.03 5.01
N THR A 28 11.14 -7.86 3.78
CA THR A 28 12.27 -8.55 3.16
C THR A 28 13.38 -7.54 2.83
N ARG A 29 14.64 -7.96 2.96
CA ARG A 29 15.80 -7.09 2.70
C ARG A 29 16.47 -7.36 1.34
N ASN A 30 16.33 -8.57 0.81
CA ASN A 30 16.90 -8.95 -0.48
C ASN A 30 15.93 -9.88 -1.25
N PRO A 31 15.18 -9.37 -2.24
CA PRO A 31 15.05 -7.95 -2.60
C PRO A 31 14.40 -7.12 -1.48
N PRO A 32 14.63 -5.79 -1.42
CA PRO A 32 13.96 -4.94 -0.43
C PRO A 32 12.47 -4.84 -0.77
N GLY A 33 11.62 -5.35 0.12
CA GLY A 33 10.20 -5.48 -0.20
C GLY A 33 9.32 -5.80 0.99
N ILE A 34 8.02 -5.77 0.77
CA ILE A 34 7.01 -6.11 1.75
C ILE A 34 5.99 -7.07 1.16
N TRP A 35 5.44 -7.93 2.01
CA TRP A 35 4.31 -8.77 1.69
C TRP A 35 3.06 -8.23 2.35
N LEU A 36 1.98 -8.17 1.57
CA LEU A 36 0.64 -7.88 2.03
C LEU A 36 -0.23 -9.13 1.89
N SER A 37 -0.94 -9.50 2.96
CA SER A 37 -2.12 -10.36 2.84
C SER A 37 -3.39 -9.52 2.67
N GLU A 38 -4.45 -10.14 2.16
CA GLU A 38 -5.71 -9.46 1.82
C GLU A 38 -5.48 -8.23 0.92
N GLY A 39 -4.48 -8.34 0.04
CA GLY A 39 -3.99 -7.28 -0.81
C GLY A 39 -5.05 -6.83 -1.79
N LYS A 40 -5.28 -5.52 -1.82
CA LYS A 40 -6.19 -4.83 -2.75
C LYS A 40 -5.41 -3.80 -3.53
N ALA A 41 -5.37 -3.92 -4.84
CA ALA A 41 -4.89 -2.84 -5.69
C ALA A 41 -5.88 -1.67 -5.59
N THR A 42 -5.37 -0.48 -5.28
CA THR A 42 -6.15 0.74 -5.12
C THR A 42 -5.89 1.69 -6.28
N VAL A 43 -6.95 2.31 -6.80
CA VAL A 43 -6.84 3.42 -7.75
C VAL A 43 -7.08 4.71 -6.98
N LEU A 44 -6.17 5.66 -7.16
CA LEU A 44 -6.18 6.98 -6.53
C LEU A 44 -6.60 8.03 -7.54
N ARG A 45 -7.47 8.94 -7.13
CA ARG A 45 -7.86 10.10 -7.94
C ARG A 45 -7.97 11.35 -7.09
N SER A 46 -7.41 12.46 -7.58
CA SER A 46 -7.68 13.81 -7.08
C SER A 46 -8.61 14.54 -8.04
N THR A 47 -9.29 15.56 -7.55
CA THR A 47 -10.09 16.49 -8.35
C THR A 47 -9.73 17.92 -7.96
N ILE A 48 -10.19 18.92 -8.73
CA ILE A 48 -10.00 20.33 -8.37
C ILE A 48 -10.63 20.63 -6.99
N ALA A 49 -11.80 20.04 -6.71
CA ALA A 49 -12.50 20.19 -5.43
C ALA A 49 -11.86 19.39 -4.28
N GLN A 50 -11.12 18.33 -4.59
CA GLN A 50 -10.45 17.45 -3.62
C GLN A 50 -9.02 17.14 -4.11
N PRO A 51 -8.04 18.02 -3.81
CA PRO A 51 -6.69 17.90 -4.34
C PRO A 51 -5.93 16.72 -3.72
N ILE A 52 -6.34 16.25 -2.54
CA ILE A 52 -5.75 15.09 -1.86
C ILE A 52 -6.30 13.82 -2.53
N PRO A 53 -5.45 12.98 -3.18
CA PRO A 53 -5.91 11.77 -3.84
C PRO A 53 -6.67 10.86 -2.88
N GLN A 54 -7.86 10.43 -3.30
CA GLN A 54 -8.70 9.50 -2.57
C GLN A 54 -8.73 8.14 -3.29
N VAL A 55 -8.94 7.07 -2.54
CA VAL A 55 -9.17 5.75 -3.13
C VAL A 55 -10.57 5.73 -3.75
N VAL A 56 -10.63 5.55 -5.08
CA VAL A 56 -11.89 5.50 -5.83
C VAL A 56 -12.30 4.10 -6.26
N SER A 57 -11.36 3.15 -6.26
CA SER A 57 -11.67 1.74 -6.51
C SER A 57 -10.66 0.81 -5.84
N LYS A 58 -11.10 -0.41 -5.51
CA LYS A 58 -10.27 -1.49 -4.96
C LYS A 58 -10.48 -2.76 -5.78
N ILE A 59 -9.39 -3.47 -6.09
CA ILE A 59 -9.41 -4.72 -6.85
C ILE A 59 -8.65 -5.77 -6.03
N ASP A 60 -9.29 -6.90 -5.74
CA ASP A 60 -8.67 -7.96 -4.94
C ASP A 60 -7.51 -8.63 -5.68
N LYS A 61 -6.41 -8.84 -4.95
CA LYS A 61 -5.14 -9.41 -5.44
C LYS A 61 -4.57 -10.49 -4.51
N SER A 62 -5.31 -10.89 -3.47
CA SER A 62 -4.94 -11.88 -2.43
C SER A 62 -3.61 -11.60 -1.73
N GLU A 63 -2.50 -12.20 -2.14
CA GLU A 63 -1.17 -11.94 -1.58
C GLU A 63 -0.33 -11.15 -2.57
N VAL A 64 0.27 -10.05 -2.10
CA VAL A 64 1.02 -9.13 -2.96
C VAL A 64 2.39 -8.85 -2.37
N PHE A 65 3.42 -9.11 -3.17
CA PHE A 65 4.76 -8.59 -2.92
C PHE A 65 4.93 -7.21 -3.55
N ILE A 66 5.48 -6.27 -2.79
CA ILE A 66 5.78 -4.92 -3.28
C ILE A 66 7.26 -4.63 -3.04
N ASN A 67 7.97 -4.30 -4.11
CA ASN A 67 9.35 -3.85 -4.03
C ASN A 67 9.41 -2.42 -3.48
N LEU A 68 10.16 -2.22 -2.40
CA LEU A 68 10.25 -0.93 -1.70
C LEU A 68 10.91 0.16 -2.56
N ASN A 69 11.71 -0.21 -3.56
CA ASN A 69 12.30 0.76 -4.50
C ASN A 69 11.25 1.43 -5.41
N SER A 70 10.08 0.83 -5.54
CA SER A 70 8.96 1.38 -6.32
C SER A 70 7.94 2.13 -5.45
N VAL A 71 8.16 2.18 -4.14
CA VAL A 71 7.21 2.77 -3.19
C VAL A 71 7.49 4.26 -3.01
N HIS A 72 6.47 5.08 -3.24
CA HIS A 72 6.54 6.51 -2.97
C HIS A 72 6.27 6.81 -1.49
N ARG A 73 5.26 6.16 -0.90
CA ARG A 73 4.84 6.38 0.49
C ARG A 73 4.15 5.15 1.08
N ILE A 74 4.30 4.96 2.39
CA ILE A 74 3.54 3.96 3.15
C ILE A 74 2.79 4.68 4.27
N GLU A 75 1.50 4.42 4.38
CA GLU A 75 0.62 4.97 5.40
C GLU A 75 0.12 3.82 6.29
N ILE A 76 0.21 3.98 7.62
CA ILE A 76 -0.37 3.03 8.57
C ILE A 76 -1.83 3.41 8.75
N LEU A 77 -2.75 2.51 8.42
CA LEU A 77 -4.17 2.73 8.63
C LEU A 77 -4.49 2.47 10.11
N HIS A 78 -5.18 3.43 10.71
CA HIS A 78 -5.69 3.37 12.07
C HIS A 78 -7.20 3.32 11.92
N ASP A 79 -7.72 2.14 11.58
CA ASP A 79 -9.13 1.84 11.78
C ASP A 79 -9.40 1.79 13.30
#